data_AF-A0A4Q3CAN1-F1
#
_entry.id   AF-A0A4Q3CAN1-F1
#
_cell.length_a   1.000
_cell.length_b   1.000
_cell.length_c   1.000
_cell.angle_alpha   90.00
_cell.angle_beta   90.00
_cell.angle_gamma   90.00
#
_symmetry.space_group_name_H-M   'P 1'
#
loop_
_entity.id
_entity.type
_entity.pdbx_description
1 polymer ?
#
loop_
_entity_poly.entity_id
_entity_poly.type
_entity_poly.pdbx_seq_one_letter_code
_entity_poly.pdbx_strand_id
1 'polypeptide(L)'
;GEHFLHIRHSLMALPGHGRITQVTSHPQALGQCRHWMRSEGIMPISYPDTAGAAAAVAEAGDLHVAALAPVISAKLYGLEVIEENVADSADNTTRFVVLAREGQDLPVATTPVMTTFIFEVKNIPAALYKALGGFATNGVNMTKLESYQRGASFAATEFFADIEGHPEEAHVKRALEELVFHTKWVRLLGTYRQARTRGQG
;
A
#
# COMPACT_ATOMS: atom_id res chain seq x y z
N GLY A 1 9.06 9.39 4.56
CA GLY A 1 9.34 8.07 5.16
C GLY A 1 8.36 7.06 4.62
N GLU A 2 8.56 5.76 4.85
CA GLU A 2 7.58 4.73 4.50
C GLU A 2 7.37 3.74 5.66
N HIS A 3 6.25 3.05 5.65
CA HIS A 3 5.89 2.06 6.66
C HIS A 3 5.13 0.90 6.02
N PHE A 4 5.39 -0.32 6.48
CA PHE A 4 4.69 -1.51 6.03
C PHE A 4 3.88 -2.06 7.19
N LEU A 5 2.56 -2.09 7.01
CA LEU A 5 1.65 -2.66 7.99
C LEU A 5 1.11 -3.99 7.47
N HIS A 6 1.31 -5.03 8.25
CA HIS A 6 0.68 -6.31 7.96
C HIS A 6 -0.81 -6.23 8.30
N ILE A 7 -1.66 -6.47 7.30
CA ILE A 7 -3.11 -6.36 7.45
C ILE A 7 -3.65 -7.68 7.98
N ARG A 8 -4.21 -7.62 9.18
CA ARG A 8 -4.82 -8.75 9.87
C ARG A 8 -6.29 -8.45 10.07
N HIS A 9 -7.14 -9.40 9.67
CA HIS A 9 -8.56 -9.38 9.98
C HIS A 9 -8.78 -10.30 11.17
N SER A 10 -9.42 -9.78 12.20
CA SER A 10 -9.81 -10.56 13.37
C SER A 10 -11.33 -10.60 13.45
N LEU A 11 -11.86 -11.78 13.78
CA LEU A 11 -13.25 -11.98 14.11
C LEU A 11 -13.51 -11.41 15.50
N MET A 12 -14.49 -10.52 15.63
CA MET A 12 -14.90 -9.95 16.90
C MET A 12 -16.42 -9.86 17.03
N ALA A 13 -16.94 -10.10 18.23
CA ALA A 13 -18.38 -10.04 18.51
C ALA A 13 -18.63 -9.47 19.90
N LEU A 14 -19.90 -9.31 20.26
CA LEU A 14 -20.28 -8.86 21.60
C LEU A 14 -19.82 -9.85 22.68
N PRO A 15 -19.47 -9.37 23.88
CA PRO A 15 -19.26 -10.23 25.03
C PRO A 15 -20.45 -11.15 25.28
N GLY A 16 -20.19 -12.45 25.47
CA GLY A 16 -21.24 -13.45 25.62
C GLY A 16 -21.97 -13.81 24.32
N HIS A 17 -21.32 -13.62 23.17
CA HIS A 17 -21.86 -13.99 21.87
C HIS A 17 -22.37 -15.45 21.83
N GLY A 18 -23.41 -15.67 21.02
CA GLY A 18 -23.88 -17.00 20.68
C GLY A 18 -23.08 -17.61 19.53
N ARG A 19 -23.65 -18.63 18.89
CA ARG A 19 -23.09 -19.17 17.64
C ARG A 19 -23.12 -18.08 16.56
N ILE A 20 -21.96 -17.72 16.02
CA ILE A 20 -21.86 -16.76 14.93
C ILE A 20 -22.43 -17.38 13.66
N THR A 21 -23.36 -16.67 13.03
CA THR A 21 -23.99 -17.08 11.76
C THR A 21 -23.72 -16.10 10.64
N GLN A 22 -23.38 -14.86 11.00
CA GLN A 22 -23.18 -13.76 10.08
C GLN A 22 -21.95 -12.95 10.47
N VAL A 23 -21.23 -12.47 9.46
CA VAL A 23 -20.06 -11.61 9.63
C VAL A 23 -20.22 -10.37 8.76
N THR A 24 -20.02 -9.20 9.34
CA THR A 24 -20.08 -7.92 8.63
C THR A 24 -18.71 -7.27 8.48
N SER A 25 -18.41 -6.73 7.29
CA SER A 25 -17.17 -5.97 7.04
C SER A 25 -17.15 -5.31 5.66
N HIS A 26 -16.08 -4.59 5.34
CA HIS A 26 -15.81 -4.09 3.99
C HIS A 26 -15.72 -5.24 2.97
N PRO A 27 -16.26 -5.11 1.74
CA PRO A 27 -16.18 -6.14 0.70
C PRO A 27 -14.78 -6.71 0.46
N GLN A 28 -13.75 -5.87 0.57
CA GLN A 28 -12.36 -6.32 0.45
C GLN A 28 -11.95 -7.26 1.60
N ALA A 29 -12.32 -6.94 2.84
CA ALA A 29 -12.02 -7.79 3.99
C ALA A 29 -12.79 -9.11 3.94
N LEU A 30 -14.08 -9.06 3.56
CA LEU A 30 -14.90 -10.26 3.32
C LEU A 30 -14.30 -11.13 2.21
N GLY A 31 -13.85 -10.53 1.11
CA GLY A 31 -13.18 -11.22 0.02
C GLY A 31 -11.84 -11.84 0.44
N GLN A 32 -11.14 -11.24 1.39
CA GLN A 32 -9.88 -11.74 1.95
C GLN A 32 -10.06 -12.83 3.01
N CYS A 33 -11.27 -13.07 3.52
CA CYS A 33 -11.56 -14.10 4.55
C CYS A 33 -12.60 -15.11 4.04
N ARG A 34 -12.76 -15.25 2.72
CA ARG A 34 -13.87 -15.99 2.10
C ARG A 34 -13.73 -17.50 2.25
N HIS A 35 -12.51 -18.03 2.36
CA HIS A 35 -12.29 -19.47 2.53
C HIS A 35 -12.57 -19.86 3.97
N TRP A 36 -12.08 -19.06 4.94
CA TRP A 36 -12.41 -19.22 6.35
C TRP A 36 -13.92 -19.11 6.63
N MET A 37 -14.61 -18.07 6.14
CA MET A 37 -16.06 -17.95 6.36
C MET A 37 -16.85 -19.16 5.81
N ARG A 38 -16.40 -19.73 4.69
CA ARG A 38 -17.03 -20.92 4.09
C ARG A 38 -16.80 -22.19 4.91
N SER A 39 -15.62 -22.37 5.52
CA SER A 39 -15.39 -23.53 6.39
C SER A 39 -16.24 -23.46 7.66
N GLU A 40 -16.50 -22.25 8.16
CA GLU A 40 -17.32 -22.02 9.35
C GLU A 40 -18.84 -21.98 9.05
N GLY A 41 -19.23 -21.95 7.77
CA GLY A 41 -20.64 -21.82 7.37
C GLY A 41 -21.25 -20.47 7.74
N ILE A 42 -20.44 -19.40 7.76
CA ILE A 42 -20.83 -18.04 8.13
C ILE A 42 -21.21 -17.24 6.88
N MET A 43 -22.30 -16.47 6.96
CA MET A 43 -22.76 -15.62 5.87
C MET A 43 -22.11 -14.22 5.91
N PRO A 44 -21.51 -13.74 4.81
CA PRO A 44 -20.95 -12.39 4.74
C PRO A 44 -22.04 -11.32 4.52
N ILE A 45 -21.89 -10.19 5.22
CA ILE A 45 -22.74 -9.00 5.12
C ILE A 45 -21.85 -7.81 4.76
N SER A 46 -22.11 -7.17 3.63
CA SER A 46 -21.32 -6.02 3.18
C SER A 46 -21.60 -4.78 4.05
N TYR A 47 -20.53 -4.12 4.47
CA TYR A 47 -20.56 -2.83 5.15
C TYR A 47 -19.53 -1.87 4.52
N PRO A 48 -19.71 -0.53 4.56
CA PRO A 48 -18.80 0.39 3.87
C PRO A 48 -17.38 0.51 4.46
N ASP A 49 -17.15 0.10 5.70
CA ASP A 49 -15.88 0.27 6.40
C ASP A 49 -15.62 -0.87 7.41
N THR A 50 -14.36 -1.25 7.65
CA THR A 50 -14.04 -2.34 8.58
C THR A 50 -14.25 -1.96 10.05
N ALA A 51 -13.84 -0.76 10.46
CA ALA A 51 -14.00 -0.30 11.84
C ALA A 51 -15.47 0.07 12.14
N GLY A 52 -16.15 0.68 11.17
CA GLY A 52 -17.59 0.96 11.22
C GLY A 52 -18.42 -0.32 11.28
N ALA A 53 -17.99 -1.42 10.67
CA ALA A 53 -18.65 -2.71 10.84
C ALA A 53 -18.60 -3.21 12.29
N ALA A 54 -17.47 -3.03 12.98
CA ALA A 54 -17.35 -3.35 14.40
C ALA A 54 -18.25 -2.44 15.26
N ALA A 55 -18.30 -1.14 14.97
CA ALA A 55 -19.23 -0.21 15.62
C ALA A 55 -20.69 -0.65 15.44
N ALA A 56 -21.08 -1.02 14.21
CA ALA A 56 -22.43 -1.47 13.90
C ALA A 56 -22.82 -2.75 14.64
N VAL A 57 -21.89 -3.69 14.83
CA VAL A 57 -22.13 -4.89 15.66
C VAL A 57 -22.36 -4.51 17.12
N ALA A 58 -21.53 -3.61 17.67
CA ALA A 58 -21.69 -3.14 19.03
C ALA A 58 -23.04 -2.42 19.25
N GLU A 59 -23.47 -1.61 18.28
CA GLU A 59 -24.74 -0.88 18.33
C GLU A 59 -25.97 -1.78 18.14
N ALA A 60 -25.89 -2.77 17.25
CA ALA A 60 -27.03 -3.64 16.94
C ALA A 60 -27.41 -4.59 18.08
N GLY A 61 -26.45 -4.98 18.91
CA GLY A 61 -26.70 -5.85 20.07
C GLY A 61 -27.00 -7.31 19.72
N ASP A 62 -26.81 -7.74 18.46
CA ASP A 62 -27.09 -9.11 18.02
C ASP A 62 -25.94 -10.06 18.38
N LEU A 63 -26.20 -11.03 19.26
CA LEU A 63 -25.23 -12.01 19.73
C LEU A 63 -24.82 -13.05 18.67
N HIS A 64 -25.45 -13.06 17.49
CA HIS A 64 -25.15 -13.99 16.40
C HIS A 64 -24.40 -13.34 15.22
N VAL A 65 -24.15 -12.03 15.30
CA VAL A 65 -23.44 -11.26 14.28
C VAL A 65 -22.06 -10.86 14.83
N ALA A 66 -21.03 -11.09 14.02
CA ALA A 66 -19.68 -10.66 14.29
C ALA A 66 -19.18 -9.66 13.24
N ALA A 67 -18.08 -8.99 13.52
CA ALA A 67 -17.36 -8.14 12.58
C ALA A 67 -16.00 -8.73 12.24
N LEU A 68 -15.53 -8.49 11.01
CA LEU A 68 -14.11 -8.60 10.66
C LEU A 68 -13.50 -7.22 10.64
N ALA A 69 -12.56 -6.96 11.54
CA ALA A 69 -11.90 -5.67 11.66
C ALA A 69 -10.49 -5.81 12.26
N PRO A 70 -9.67 -4.75 12.22
CA PRO A 70 -8.41 -4.71 12.96
C PRO A 70 -8.64 -4.87 14.47
N VAL A 71 -7.74 -5.57 15.17
CA VAL A 71 -7.85 -5.87 16.63
C VAL A 71 -8.15 -4.63 17.49
N ILE A 72 -7.64 -3.45 17.10
CA ILE A 72 -7.90 -2.19 17.82
C ILE A 72 -9.39 -1.82 17.88
N SER A 73 -10.19 -2.23 16.90
CA SER A 73 -11.64 -1.99 16.87
C SER A 73 -12.36 -2.68 18.01
N ALA A 74 -11.91 -3.87 18.41
CA ALA A 74 -12.53 -4.61 19.52
C ALA A 74 -12.43 -3.81 20.83
N LYS A 75 -11.25 -3.25 21.13
CA LYS A 75 -11.04 -2.38 22.29
C LYS A 75 -11.84 -1.09 22.21
N LEU A 76 -11.97 -0.51 21.02
CA LEU A 76 -12.67 0.76 20.82
C LEU A 76 -14.18 0.64 21.06
N TYR A 77 -14.78 -0.49 20.65
CA TYR A 77 -16.23 -0.69 20.66
C TYR A 77 -16.72 -1.69 21.72
N GLY A 78 -15.83 -2.16 22.61
CA GLY A 78 -16.19 -3.09 23.68
C GLY A 78 -16.57 -4.48 23.19
N LEU A 79 -15.95 -4.94 22.09
CA LEU A 79 -16.14 -6.28 21.55
C LEU A 79 -15.05 -7.24 22.05
N GLU A 80 -15.34 -8.53 22.01
CA GLU A 80 -14.39 -9.61 22.25
C GLU A 80 -13.82 -10.12 20.93
N VAL A 81 -12.50 -10.32 20.90
CA VAL A 81 -11.83 -10.97 19.76
C VAL A 81 -12.01 -12.48 19.94
N ILE A 82 -12.67 -13.11 18.98
CA ILE A 82 -12.95 -14.55 18.96
C ILE A 82 -11.78 -15.30 18.32
N GLU A 83 -11.32 -14.80 17.18
CA GLU A 83 -10.26 -15.43 16.39
C GLU A 83 -9.43 -14.35 15.69
N GLU A 84 -8.11 -14.47 15.73
CA GLU A 84 -7.20 -13.54 15.07
C GLU A 84 -6.66 -14.12 13.76
N ASN A 85 -6.42 -13.24 12.79
CA ASN A 85 -5.76 -13.58 11.52
C ASN A 85 -6.56 -14.55 10.64
N VAL A 86 -7.87 -14.36 10.53
CA VAL A 86 -8.77 -15.22 9.74
C VAL A 86 -8.73 -14.92 8.23
N ALA A 87 -7.72 -14.18 7.78
CA ALA A 87 -7.50 -13.88 6.37
C ALA A 87 -6.93 -15.11 5.65
N ASP A 88 -7.40 -15.34 4.42
CA ASP A 88 -7.02 -16.47 3.58
C ASP A 88 -5.53 -16.44 3.16
N SER A 89 -4.89 -15.26 3.21
CA SER A 89 -3.47 -15.07 2.87
C SER A 89 -2.74 -14.37 4.02
N ALA A 90 -1.64 -14.99 4.46
CA ALA A 90 -0.76 -14.45 5.49
C ALA A 90 0.24 -13.40 4.97
N ASP A 91 0.18 -12.99 3.70
CA ASP A 91 1.13 -12.05 3.08
C ASP A 91 0.54 -10.67 2.80
N ASN A 92 -0.67 -10.39 3.27
CA ASN A 92 -1.36 -9.12 3.01
C ASN A 92 -0.67 -7.95 3.73
N THR A 93 0.01 -7.09 2.98
CA THR A 93 0.78 -5.96 3.54
C THR A 93 0.43 -4.68 2.81
N THR A 94 0.05 -3.64 3.56
CA THR A 94 -0.16 -2.30 3.03
C THR A 94 1.08 -1.44 3.25
N ARG A 95 1.59 -0.84 2.18
CA ARG A 95 2.67 0.15 2.23
C ARG A 95 2.07 1.55 2.36
N PHE A 96 2.47 2.27 3.40
CA PHE A 96 2.15 3.66 3.66
C PHE A 96 3.36 4.55 3.36
N VAL A 97 3.10 5.76 2.89
CA VAL A 97 4.10 6.83 2.75
C VAL A 97 3.77 7.97 3.70
N VAL A 98 4.79 8.48 4.39
CA VAL A 98 4.69 9.60 5.33
C VAL A 98 5.05 10.87 4.59
N LEU A 99 4.10 11.79 4.51
CA LEU A 99 4.23 13.07 3.83
C LEU A 99 4.59 14.18 4.83
N ALA A 100 5.44 15.10 4.40
CA ALA A 100 5.78 16.32 5.12
C ALA A 100 5.81 17.49 4.13
N ARG A 101 5.64 18.72 4.64
CA ARG A 101 5.68 19.93 3.80
C ARG A 101 7.09 20.17 3.24
N GLU A 102 8.10 19.90 4.06
CA GLU A 102 9.52 20.06 3.72
C GLU A 102 10.23 18.70 3.84
N GLY A 103 11.20 18.48 2.96
CA GLY A 103 12.04 17.29 2.97
C GLY A 103 13.00 17.29 4.16
N GLN A 104 13.48 16.10 4.54
CA GLN A 104 14.61 15.98 5.44
C GLN A 104 15.88 15.82 4.60
N ASP A 105 16.92 16.59 4.92
CA ASP A 105 18.25 16.37 4.37
C ASP A 105 18.78 15.04 4.92
N LEU A 106 18.89 14.05 4.05
CA LEU A 106 19.47 12.76 4.37
C LEU A 106 20.92 12.73 3.87
N PRO A 107 21.89 12.33 4.70
CA PRO A 107 23.26 12.18 4.24
C PRO A 107 23.36 11.04 3.23
N VAL A 108 24.19 11.24 2.20
CA VAL A 108 24.34 10.40 1.00
C VAL A 108 24.86 8.98 1.31
N ALA A 109 25.30 8.66 2.54
CA ALA A 109 26.15 7.48 2.77
C ALA A 109 25.92 6.68 4.08
N THR A 110 24.80 6.81 4.79
CA THR A 110 24.65 6.11 6.10
C THR A 110 23.45 5.17 6.22
N THR A 111 22.51 5.15 5.26
CA THR A 111 21.34 4.25 5.33
C THR A 111 20.77 4.03 3.92
N PRO A 112 20.29 2.82 3.58
CA PRO A 112 19.52 2.61 2.37
C PRO A 112 18.33 3.59 2.30
N VAL A 113 18.21 4.29 1.18
CA VAL A 113 17.13 5.24 0.94
C VAL A 113 16.36 4.87 -0.32
N MET A 114 15.09 5.31 -0.34
CA MET A 114 14.25 5.33 -1.52
C MET A 114 14.14 6.77 -2.02
N THR A 115 14.13 6.95 -3.34
CA THR A 115 13.75 8.21 -3.96
C THR A 115 12.51 8.00 -4.81
N THR A 116 11.50 8.84 -4.55
CA THR A 116 10.24 8.85 -5.31
C THR A 116 10.20 10.07 -6.20
N PHE A 117 9.79 9.88 -7.45
CA PHE A 117 9.62 10.96 -8.41
C PHE A 117 8.50 10.68 -9.41
N ILE A 118 8.04 11.75 -10.03
CA ILE A 118 7.12 11.69 -11.16
C ILE A 118 7.77 12.32 -12.39
N PHE A 119 7.45 11.81 -13.57
CA PHE A 119 7.96 12.33 -14.83
C PHE A 119 6.97 12.17 -15.97
N GLU A 120 7.02 13.05 -16.95
CA GLU A 120 6.23 12.93 -18.18
C GLU A 120 7.13 12.60 -19.37
N VAL A 121 6.79 11.54 -20.09
CA VAL A 121 7.54 11.16 -21.29
C VAL A 121 7.18 12.03 -22.49
N LYS A 122 8.10 12.13 -23.44
CA LYS A 122 7.81 12.71 -24.76
C LYS A 122 6.85 11.77 -25.53
N ASN A 123 5.96 12.32 -26.35
CA ASN A 123 5.05 11.52 -27.17
C ASN A 123 5.76 10.99 -28.43
N ILE A 124 6.70 10.07 -28.26
CA ILE A 124 7.49 9.45 -29.33
C ILE A 124 7.61 7.94 -29.13
N PRO A 125 7.87 7.15 -30.18
CA PRO A 125 8.16 5.73 -30.03
C PRO A 125 9.33 5.48 -29.07
N ALA A 126 9.18 4.44 -28.25
CA ALA A 126 10.15 4.02 -27.23
C ALA A 126 10.46 5.09 -26.15
N ALA A 127 9.57 6.05 -25.92
CA ALA A 127 9.82 7.13 -24.96
C ALA A 127 10.07 6.63 -23.53
N LEU A 128 9.27 5.68 -23.04
CA LEU A 128 9.49 5.08 -21.71
C LEU A 128 10.81 4.30 -21.67
N TYR A 129 11.09 3.49 -22.70
CA TYR A 129 12.35 2.74 -22.77
C TYR A 129 13.58 3.67 -22.69
N LYS A 130 13.56 4.77 -23.45
CA LYS A 130 14.62 5.80 -23.41
C LYS A 130 14.72 6.47 -22.05
N ALA A 131 13.58 6.81 -21.44
CA ALA A 131 13.54 7.41 -20.10
C ALA A 131 14.13 6.48 -19.02
N LEU A 132 14.00 5.16 -19.18
CA LEU A 132 14.49 4.18 -18.21
C LEU A 132 15.94 3.72 -18.46
N GLY A 133 16.53 4.07 -19.62
CA GLY A 133 17.87 3.61 -20.03
C GLY A 133 18.97 3.90 -19.00
N GLY A 134 19.00 5.13 -18.49
CA GLY A 134 19.99 5.56 -17.50
C GLY A 134 19.97 4.76 -16.21
N PHE A 135 18.80 4.33 -15.74
CA PHE A 135 18.70 3.51 -14.52
C PHE A 135 19.30 2.12 -14.74
N ALA A 136 18.99 1.50 -15.89
CA ALA A 136 19.51 0.18 -16.24
C ALA A 136 21.04 0.19 -16.40
N THR A 137 21.60 1.17 -17.12
CA THR A 137 23.05 1.24 -17.40
C THR A 137 23.88 1.70 -16.21
N ASN A 138 23.29 2.37 -15.22
CA ASN A 138 23.95 2.79 -13.99
C ASN A 138 23.68 1.85 -12.79
N GLY A 139 22.97 0.73 -12.99
CA GLY A 139 22.69 -0.25 -11.94
C GLY A 139 21.77 0.26 -10.83
N VAL A 140 20.83 1.16 -11.15
CA VAL A 140 19.86 1.71 -10.20
C VAL A 140 18.60 0.85 -10.19
N ASN A 141 18.28 0.27 -9.04
CA ASN A 141 17.11 -0.59 -8.89
C ASN A 141 15.81 0.24 -8.82
N MET A 142 14.83 -0.09 -9.65
CA MET A 142 13.50 0.53 -9.65
C MET A 142 12.48 -0.45 -9.06
N THR A 143 11.78 -0.02 -8.03
CA THR A 143 10.93 -0.90 -7.19
C THR A 143 9.43 -0.65 -7.35
N LYS A 144 9.07 0.44 -8.01
CA LYS A 144 7.70 0.78 -8.41
C LYS A 144 7.74 1.61 -9.68
N LEU A 145 6.85 1.32 -10.62
CA LEU A 145 6.62 2.10 -11.82
C LEU A 145 5.15 2.00 -12.20
N GLU A 146 4.43 3.12 -12.15
CA GLU A 146 3.01 3.19 -12.44
C GLU A 146 2.74 4.28 -13.47
N SER A 147 2.05 3.94 -14.55
CA SER A 147 1.61 4.90 -15.56
C SER A 147 0.33 5.60 -15.12
N TYR A 148 0.28 6.92 -15.30
CA TYR A 148 -0.90 7.74 -15.13
C TYR A 148 -1.18 8.53 -16.41
N GLN A 149 -2.42 8.47 -16.89
CA GLN A 149 -2.85 9.28 -18.05
C GLN A 149 -3.50 10.56 -17.52
N ARG A 150 -3.05 11.72 -18.01
CA ARG A 150 -3.66 13.00 -17.64
C ARG A 150 -4.86 13.32 -18.51
N GLY A 151 -6.04 13.27 -17.89
CA GLY A 151 -7.31 13.56 -18.56
C GLY A 151 -7.68 12.49 -19.59
N ALA A 152 -8.59 12.82 -20.51
CA ALA A 152 -9.05 11.90 -21.55
C ALA A 152 -8.11 11.79 -22.77
N SER A 153 -6.95 12.45 -22.75
CA SER A 153 -6.01 12.47 -23.86
C SER A 153 -4.92 11.42 -23.67
N PHE A 154 -4.82 10.47 -24.60
CA PHE A 154 -3.75 9.48 -24.68
C PHE A 154 -2.38 10.05 -25.09
N ALA A 155 -2.25 11.39 -25.18
CA ALA A 155 -1.06 12.04 -25.72
C ALA A 155 0.04 12.32 -24.68
N ALA A 156 -0.26 12.28 -23.38
CA ALA A 156 0.69 12.58 -22.31
C ALA A 156 0.59 11.52 -21.20
N THR A 157 1.60 10.65 -21.13
CA THR A 157 1.72 9.65 -20.07
C THR A 157 2.72 10.13 -19.03
N GLU A 158 2.21 10.32 -17.81
CA GLU A 158 3.02 10.54 -16.62
C GLU A 158 3.33 9.19 -15.98
N PHE A 159 4.42 9.13 -15.25
CA PHE A 159 4.82 7.95 -14.49
C PHE A 159 5.16 8.35 -13.07
N PHE A 160 4.73 7.53 -12.11
CA PHE A 160 5.17 7.55 -10.73
C PHE A 160 6.19 6.42 -10.53
N ALA A 161 7.38 6.76 -10.01
CA ALA A 161 8.46 5.79 -9.84
C ALA A 161 9.12 5.89 -8.47
N ASP A 162 9.54 4.72 -7.96
CA ASP A 162 10.41 4.58 -6.80
C ASP A 162 11.70 3.88 -7.20
N ILE A 163 12.85 4.45 -6.81
CA ILE A 163 14.17 3.83 -6.95
C ILE A 163 14.84 3.65 -5.59
N GLU A 164 15.74 2.68 -5.52
CA GLU A 164 16.70 2.59 -4.42
C GLU A 164 17.92 3.47 -4.74
N GLY A 165 18.32 4.31 -3.77
CA GLY A 165 19.49 5.18 -3.89
C GLY A 165 19.19 6.66 -3.74
N HIS A 166 20.18 7.42 -3.29
CA HIS A 166 20.09 8.86 -3.05
C HIS A 166 20.39 9.67 -4.34
N PRO A 167 19.71 10.79 -4.64
CA PRO A 167 19.94 11.58 -5.86
C PRO A 167 21.38 12.10 -6.05
N GLU A 168 22.08 12.31 -4.94
CA GLU A 168 23.48 12.76 -4.92
C GLU A 168 24.51 11.62 -5.08
N GLU A 169 24.09 10.36 -5.10
CA GLU A 169 24.98 9.24 -5.46
C GLU A 169 25.32 9.31 -6.94
N ALA A 170 26.61 9.17 -7.30
CA ALA A 170 27.08 9.40 -8.67
C ALA A 170 26.37 8.54 -9.75
N HIS A 171 25.93 7.33 -9.40
CA HIS A 171 25.21 6.45 -10.33
C HIS A 171 23.73 6.84 -10.48
N VAL A 172 23.07 7.21 -9.39
CA VAL A 172 21.69 7.74 -9.40
C VAL A 172 21.63 9.08 -10.12
N LYS A 173 22.57 9.98 -9.84
CA LYS A 173 22.66 11.30 -10.47
C LYS A 173 22.75 11.20 -11.99
N ARG A 174 23.64 10.36 -12.52
CA ARG A 174 23.76 10.10 -13.96
C ARG A 174 22.46 9.56 -14.57
N ALA A 175 21.78 8.65 -13.86
CA ALA A 175 20.50 8.12 -14.31
C ALA A 175 19.39 9.20 -14.36
N LEU A 176 19.33 10.08 -13.35
CA LEU A 176 18.39 11.19 -13.30
C LEU A 176 18.67 12.26 -14.38
N GLU A 177 19.95 12.55 -14.66
CA GLU A 177 20.35 13.45 -15.75
C GLU A 177 19.91 12.92 -17.11
N GLU A 178 20.10 11.62 -17.39
CA GLU A 178 19.64 10.97 -18.61
C GLU A 178 18.09 10.96 -18.70
N LEU A 179 17.41 10.70 -17.58
CA LEU A 179 15.94 10.78 -17.50
C LEU A 179 15.45 12.18 -17.90
N VAL A 180 16.05 13.25 -17.38
CA VAL A 180 15.66 14.64 -17.71
C VAL A 180 15.81 14.90 -19.21
N PHE A 181 16.85 14.36 -19.85
CA PHE A 181 17.05 14.52 -21.30
C PHE A 181 15.93 13.84 -22.13
N HIS A 182 15.42 12.70 -21.68
CA HIS A 182 14.40 11.93 -22.40
C HIS A 182 12.95 12.27 -22.04
N THR A 183 12.73 13.06 -21.00
CA THR A 183 11.39 13.45 -20.52
C THR A 183 11.08 14.91 -20.84
N LYS A 184 9.82 15.32 -20.65
CA LYS A 184 9.41 16.73 -20.73
C LYS A 184 9.73 17.47 -19.44
N TRP A 185 9.51 16.79 -18.31
CA TRP A 185 9.83 17.29 -16.99
C TRP A 185 9.95 16.10 -16.03
N VAL A 186 10.69 16.33 -14.94
CA VAL A 186 10.85 15.42 -13.81
C VAL A 186 10.63 16.22 -12.55
N ARG A 187 9.91 15.65 -11.58
CA ARG A 187 9.74 16.23 -10.25
C ARG A 187 10.04 15.19 -9.20
N LEU A 188 11.10 15.43 -8.41
CA LEU A 188 11.36 14.66 -7.21
C LEU A 188 10.27 14.97 -6.16
N LEU A 189 9.69 13.92 -5.59
CA LEU A 189 8.70 14.03 -4.51
C LEU A 189 9.34 13.88 -3.13
N GLY A 190 10.45 13.16 -3.04
CA GLY A 190 11.27 13.11 -1.83
C GLY A 190 12.23 11.92 -1.82
N THR A 191 13.22 12.03 -0.94
CA THR A 191 14.14 10.94 -0.59
C THR A 191 13.93 10.60 0.88
N TYR A 192 13.80 9.32 1.20
CA TYR A 192 13.47 8.85 2.54
C TYR A 192 14.11 7.51 2.86
N ARG A 193 14.34 7.24 4.16
CA ARG A 193 14.87 5.95 4.60
C ARG A 193 13.99 4.79 4.13
N GLN A 194 14.63 3.76 3.61
CA GLN A 194 14.00 2.50 3.25
C GLN A 194 13.55 1.77 4.52
N ALA A 195 12.27 1.40 4.62
CA ALA A 195 11.77 0.69 5.81
C ALA A 195 11.96 -0.83 5.73
N ARG A 196 12.05 -1.36 4.51
CA ARG A 196 12.27 -2.78 4.22
C ARG A 196 13.09 -2.90 2.94
N THR A 197 14.09 -3.78 2.95
CA THR A 197 14.88 -4.13 1.77
C THR A 197 13.97 -4.61 0.63
N ARG A 198 14.20 -4.14 -0.61
CA ARG A 198 13.44 -4.59 -1.78
C ARG A 198 14.27 -5.61 -2.53
N GLY A 199 13.63 -6.73 -2.89
CA GLY A 199 14.28 -7.80 -3.64
C GLY A 199 15.39 -8.50 -2.85
N GLN A 200 15.06 -9.63 -2.24
CA GLN A 200 15.97 -10.77 -2.21
C GLN A 200 15.20 -11.94 -2.80
N GLY A 201 15.55 -12.29 -4.03
CA GLY A 201 15.40 -13.65 -4.52
C GLY A 201 16.61 -14.45 -4.07
#